data_AF-A0A7U9P4F3-F1
#
_entry.id   AF-A0A7U9P4F3-F1
#
_cell.length_a   1.000
_cell.length_b   1.000
_cell.length_c   1.000
_cell.angle_alpha   90.00
_cell.angle_beta   90.00
_cell.angle_gamma   90.00
#
_symmetry.space_group_name_H-M   'P 1'
#
loop_
_entity.id
_entity.type
_entity.pdbx_description
1 polymer ?
#
loop_
_entity_poly.entity_id
_entity_poly.type
_entity_poly.pdbx_seq_one_letter_code
_entity_poly.pdbx_strand_id
1 'polypeptide(L)'
;MLHNSRRNKNLLQKILSKIISKKVMDNFNRFLSQHRIANREISRYIGAPDNAFNKIINEMSVPSVATIIRYVHAAEQIIGENKISIYSKILIDNEIEKAVSILNQISDADITELIKENKEFFKSLDFYFSTTQSKKVDPFTIEERDIYAEIKEMLDHE
;
A
#
# COMPACT_ATOMS: atom_id res chain seq x y z
N MET A 1 17.40 18.34 -8.23
CA MET A 1 16.03 18.62 -8.69
C MET A 1 15.47 17.33 -9.26
N LEU A 2 14.32 16.86 -8.77
CA LEU A 2 13.70 15.65 -9.28
C LEU A 2 13.30 15.85 -10.74
N HIS A 3 13.78 14.99 -11.64
CA HIS A 3 13.49 15.15 -13.06
C HIS A 3 12.01 14.82 -13.33
N ASN A 4 11.27 15.76 -13.93
CA ASN A 4 9.87 15.59 -14.31
C ASN A 4 9.73 14.67 -15.55
N SER A 5 10.05 13.40 -15.37
CA SER A 5 10.05 12.39 -16.42
C SER A 5 8.93 11.39 -16.24
N ARG A 6 8.48 10.81 -17.36
CA ARG A 6 7.55 9.68 -17.37
C ARG A 6 8.06 8.52 -16.50
N ARG A 7 9.38 8.30 -16.45
CA ARG A 7 10.00 7.28 -15.60
C ARG A 7 9.73 7.56 -14.11
N ASN A 8 10.01 8.78 -13.65
CA ASN A 8 9.83 9.15 -12.25
C ASN A 8 8.35 9.16 -11.84
N LYS A 9 7.46 9.63 -12.74
CA LYS A 9 6.01 9.51 -12.55
C LYS A 9 5.57 8.05 -12.36
N ASN A 10 6.06 7.15 -13.21
CA ASN A 10 5.75 5.72 -13.11
C ASN A 10 6.31 5.09 -11.82
N LEU A 11 7.50 5.49 -11.37
CA LEU A 11 8.07 5.01 -10.11
C LEU A 11 7.24 5.46 -8.90
N LEU A 12 6.85 6.74 -8.87
CA LEU A 12 5.94 7.26 -7.85
C LEU A 12 4.61 6.51 -7.84
N GLN A 13 4.02 6.26 -9.00
CA GLN A 13 2.78 5.48 -9.09
C GLN A 13 2.94 4.07 -8.51
N LYS A 14 4.06 3.40 -8.76
CA LYS A 14 4.35 2.07 -8.20
C LYS A 14 4.50 2.12 -6.68
N ILE A 15 5.27 3.09 -6.16
CA ILE A 15 5.48 3.28 -4.72
C ILE A 15 4.13 3.49 -4.02
N LEU A 16 3.30 4.42 -4.51
CA LEU A 16 1.99 4.70 -3.93
C LEU A 16 1.04 3.50 -4.03
N SER A 17 1.07 2.74 -5.12
CA SER A 17 0.27 1.53 -5.26
C SER A 17 0.65 0.46 -4.22
N LYS A 18 1.95 0.30 -3.92
CA LYS A 18 2.43 -0.61 -2.86
C LYS A 18 1.97 -0.14 -1.47
N ILE A 19 2.05 1.16 -1.19
CA ILE A 19 1.60 1.75 0.08
C ILE A 19 0.10 1.55 0.27
N ILE A 20 -0.71 1.84 -0.75
CA ILE A 20 -2.16 1.60 -0.72
C ILE A 20 -2.44 0.12 -0.46
N SER A 21 -1.81 -0.78 -1.22
CA SER A 21 -1.97 -2.23 -1.02
C SER A 21 -1.64 -2.65 0.41
N LYS A 22 -0.49 -2.21 0.93
CA LYS A 22 -0.06 -2.46 2.30
C LYS A 22 -1.10 -1.99 3.31
N LYS A 23 -1.62 -0.76 3.14
CA LYS A 23 -2.62 -0.18 4.04
C LYS A 23 -3.95 -0.94 4.00
N VAL A 24 -4.47 -1.25 2.80
CA VAL A 24 -5.68 -2.08 2.63
C VAL A 24 -5.52 -3.42 3.33
N MET A 25 -4.39 -4.09 3.12
CA MET A 25 -4.14 -5.42 3.69
C MET A 25 -3.88 -5.37 5.20
N ASP A 26 -3.27 -4.31 5.73
CA ASP A 26 -3.15 -4.08 7.17
C ASP A 26 -4.50 -3.81 7.82
N ASN A 27 -5.36 -3.02 7.17
CA ASN A 27 -6.74 -2.79 7.63
C ASN A 27 -7.53 -4.10 7.64
N PHE A 28 -7.35 -4.92 6.60
CA PHE A 28 -7.94 -6.25 6.55
C PHE A 28 -7.39 -7.17 7.65
N ASN A 29 -6.08 -7.18 7.87
CA ASN A 29 -5.47 -7.94 8.95
C ASN A 29 -6.01 -7.54 10.33
N ARG A 30 -6.19 -6.23 10.58
CA ARG A 30 -6.81 -5.71 11.80
C ARG A 30 -8.26 -6.19 11.94
N PHE A 31 -9.03 -6.13 10.86
CA PHE A 31 -10.40 -6.62 10.81
C PHE A 31 -10.50 -8.13 11.14
N LEU A 32 -9.65 -8.96 10.54
CA LEU A 32 -9.60 -10.40 10.82
C LEU A 32 -9.19 -10.67 12.28
N SER A 33 -8.20 -9.93 12.77
CA SER A 33 -7.71 -10.05 14.15
C SER A 33 -8.79 -9.73 15.18
N GLN A 34 -9.62 -8.72 14.93
CA GLN A 34 -10.78 -8.37 15.78
C GLN A 34 -11.78 -9.53 15.87
N HIS A 35 -11.91 -10.33 14.82
CA HIS A 35 -12.77 -11.51 14.76
C HIS A 35 -12.04 -12.81 15.11
N ARG A 36 -10.79 -12.72 15.60
CA ARG A 36 -9.94 -13.87 15.95
C ARG A 36 -9.70 -14.83 14.79
N ILE A 37 -9.77 -14.35 13.55
CA ILE A 37 -9.49 -15.13 12.35
C ILE A 37 -8.00 -15.02 12.02
N ALA A 38 -7.33 -16.16 11.89
CA ALA A 38 -5.92 -16.19 11.54
C ALA A 38 -5.71 -16.02 10.01
N ASN A 39 -4.64 -15.33 9.63
CA ASN A 39 -4.32 -15.10 8.20
C ASN A 39 -4.11 -16.39 7.39
N ARG A 40 -3.70 -17.49 8.04
CA ARG A 40 -3.63 -18.82 7.40
C ARG A 40 -5.00 -19.39 7.09
N GLU A 41 -5.99 -19.13 7.95
CA GLU A 41 -7.36 -19.64 7.79
C GLU A 41 -8.03 -18.97 6.60
N ILE A 42 -7.93 -17.64 6.51
CA ILE A 42 -8.46 -16.90 5.35
C ILE A 42 -7.75 -17.30 4.04
N SER A 43 -6.44 -17.57 4.09
CA SER A 43 -5.68 -18.05 2.92
C SER A 43 -6.14 -19.43 2.46
N ARG A 44 -6.31 -20.38 3.40
CA ARG A 44 -6.83 -21.73 3.10
C ARG A 44 -8.24 -21.68 2.55
N TYR A 45 -9.10 -20.80 3.07
CA TYR A 45 -10.48 -20.68 2.61
C TYR A 45 -10.55 -20.35 1.11
N ILE A 46 -9.65 -19.49 0.62
CA ILE A 46 -9.54 -19.16 -0.80
C ILE A 46 -8.65 -20.14 -1.58
N GLY A 47 -8.27 -21.29 -1.02
CA GLY A 47 -7.41 -22.28 -1.66
C GLY A 47 -5.99 -21.77 -1.95
N ALA A 48 -5.51 -20.77 -1.20
CA ALA A 48 -4.14 -20.26 -1.30
C ALA A 48 -3.22 -20.90 -0.24
N PRO A 49 -1.89 -20.89 -0.44
CA PRO A 49 -0.94 -21.32 0.58
C PRO A 49 -1.13 -20.57 1.91
N ASP A 50 -0.89 -21.23 3.04
CA ASP A 50 -1.10 -20.67 4.40
C ASP A 50 -0.46 -19.30 4.64
N ASN A 51 0.67 -19.03 3.99
CA ASN A 51 1.40 -17.78 4.12
C ASN A 51 1.04 -16.72 3.08
N ALA A 52 0.10 -16.97 2.16
CA ALA A 52 -0.19 -16.09 1.03
C ALA A 52 -0.64 -14.69 1.48
N PHE A 53 -1.56 -14.59 2.44
CA PHE A 53 -2.01 -13.30 2.97
C PHE A 53 -0.87 -12.52 3.64
N ASN A 54 -0.07 -13.20 4.48
CA ASN A 54 1.09 -12.60 5.13
C ASN A 54 2.16 -12.17 4.11
N LYS A 55 2.32 -12.93 3.03
CA LYS A 55 3.27 -12.60 1.96
C LYS A 55 2.88 -11.28 1.30
N ILE A 56 1.61 -11.06 0.99
CA ILE A 56 1.11 -9.80 0.43
C ILE A 56 1.46 -8.62 1.35
N ILE A 57 1.18 -8.75 2.65
CA ILE A 57 1.48 -7.70 3.64
C ILE A 57 2.98 -7.45 3.77
N ASN A 58 3.79 -8.51 3.86
CA ASN A 58 5.22 -8.39 4.16
C ASN A 58 6.03 -7.87 2.98
N GLU A 59 5.68 -8.32 1.76
CA GLU A 59 6.33 -7.96 0.50
C GLU A 59 5.65 -6.76 -0.18
N MET A 60 4.61 -6.18 0.45
CA MET A 60 3.81 -5.07 -0.10
C MET A 60 3.37 -5.33 -1.55
N SER A 61 3.07 -6.59 -1.87
CA SER A 61 2.65 -6.93 -3.22
C SER A 61 1.28 -6.33 -3.51
N VAL A 62 1.02 -5.97 -4.77
CA VAL A 62 -0.26 -5.39 -5.18
C VAL A 62 -1.16 -6.55 -5.63
N PRO A 63 -2.12 -7.00 -4.81
CA PRO A 63 -3.02 -8.07 -5.20
C PRO A 63 -3.96 -7.60 -6.31
N SER A 64 -4.39 -8.53 -7.16
CA SER A 64 -5.46 -8.22 -8.11
C SER A 64 -6.78 -7.94 -7.39
N VAL A 65 -7.68 -7.22 -8.05
CA VAL A 65 -9.05 -6.99 -7.56
C VAL A 65 -9.74 -8.33 -7.24
N ALA A 66 -9.55 -9.35 -8.10
CA ALA A 66 -10.09 -10.69 -7.86
C ALA A 66 -9.57 -11.31 -6.55
N THR A 67 -8.29 -11.14 -6.22
CA THR A 67 -7.73 -11.61 -4.95
C THR A 67 -8.36 -10.91 -3.74
N ILE A 68 -8.53 -9.58 -3.80
CA ILE A 68 -9.20 -8.83 -2.72
C ILE A 68 -10.64 -9.29 -2.55
N ILE A 69 -11.41 -9.40 -3.64
CA ILE A 69 -12.81 -9.86 -3.60
C ILE A 69 -12.90 -11.26 -2.98
N ARG A 70 -12.01 -12.18 -3.35
CA ARG A 70 -11.99 -13.54 -2.80
C ARG A 70 -11.72 -13.54 -1.30
N TYR A 71 -10.79 -12.73 -0.81
CA TYR A 71 -10.54 -12.60 0.62
C TYR A 71 -11.74 -11.98 1.36
N VAL A 72 -12.36 -10.92 0.82
CA VAL A 72 -13.55 -10.31 1.42
C VAL A 72 -14.72 -11.28 1.47
N HIS A 73 -14.94 -12.03 0.40
CA HIS A 73 -15.98 -13.04 0.37
C HIS A 73 -15.71 -14.17 1.36
N ALA A 74 -14.46 -14.64 1.46
CA ALA A 74 -14.07 -15.61 2.48
C ALA A 74 -14.35 -15.09 3.90
N ALA A 75 -14.03 -13.82 4.16
CA ALA A 75 -14.27 -13.20 5.47
C ALA A 75 -15.77 -13.06 5.75
N GLU A 76 -16.57 -12.67 4.76
CA GLU A 76 -18.04 -12.64 4.84
C GLU A 76 -18.61 -14.02 5.22
N GLN A 77 -18.11 -15.11 4.61
CA GLN A 77 -18.58 -16.46 4.90
C GLN A 77 -18.15 -16.99 6.28
N ILE A 78 -16.93 -16.67 6.73
CA ILE A 78 -16.41 -17.15 8.01
C ILE A 78 -17.01 -16.35 9.18
N ILE A 79 -17.10 -15.03 9.03
CA ILE A 79 -17.50 -14.11 10.10
C ILE A 79 -19.01 -13.90 10.13
N GLY A 80 -19.69 -14.06 9.00
CA GLY A 80 -21.11 -13.73 8.84
C GLY A 80 -21.38 -12.23 8.71
N GLU A 81 -20.35 -11.41 8.51
CA GLU A 81 -20.47 -9.97 8.31
C GLU A 81 -20.68 -9.63 6.83
N ASN A 82 -21.56 -8.67 6.54
CA ASN A 82 -21.84 -8.25 5.18
C ASN A 82 -20.60 -7.69 4.47
N LYS A 83 -20.34 -8.12 3.22
CA LYS A 83 -19.19 -7.65 2.42
C LYS A 83 -19.04 -6.14 2.31
N ILE A 84 -20.14 -5.36 2.27
CA ILE A 84 -20.09 -3.89 2.19
C ILE A 84 -19.45 -3.31 3.44
N SER A 85 -19.76 -3.87 4.62
CA SER A 85 -19.15 -3.47 5.89
C SER A 85 -17.68 -3.85 5.94
N ILE A 86 -17.30 -5.00 5.37
CA ILE A 86 -15.88 -5.38 5.28
C ILE A 86 -15.13 -4.41 4.35
N TYR A 87 -15.67 -4.09 3.17
CA TYR A 87 -15.07 -3.13 2.25
C TYR A 87 -14.89 -1.76 2.90
N SER A 88 -15.87 -1.26 3.65
CA SER A 88 -15.76 0.03 4.31
C SER A 88 -14.62 0.03 5.35
N LYS A 89 -14.49 -1.05 6.14
CA LYS A 89 -13.42 -1.20 7.14
C LYS A 89 -12.01 -1.29 6.53
N ILE A 90 -11.87 -1.81 5.31
CA ILE A 90 -10.54 -2.00 4.70
C ILE A 90 -10.14 -0.89 3.72
N LEU A 91 -11.10 -0.22 3.08
CA LEU A 91 -10.85 0.79 2.04
C LEU A 91 -11.01 2.24 2.52
N ILE A 92 -11.83 2.51 3.53
CA ILE A 92 -12.03 3.87 4.05
C ILE A 92 -10.91 4.19 5.04
N ASP A 93 -9.88 4.86 4.55
CA ASP A 93 -8.70 5.25 5.32
C ASP A 93 -8.12 6.55 4.73
N ASN A 94 -7.84 7.54 5.58
CA ASN A 94 -7.34 8.86 5.14
C ASN A 94 -6.02 8.76 4.37
N GLU A 95 -5.15 7.81 4.72
CA GLU A 95 -3.88 7.63 4.04
C GLU A 95 -4.08 7.02 2.64
N ILE A 96 -5.04 6.09 2.51
CA ILE A 96 -5.44 5.54 1.20
C ILE A 96 -6.03 6.66 0.33
N GLU A 97 -6.96 7.45 0.87
CA GLU A 97 -7.59 8.54 0.14
C GLU A 97 -6.56 9.57 -0.33
N LYS A 98 -5.62 9.96 0.54
CA LYS A 98 -4.55 10.90 0.18
C LYS A 98 -3.62 10.32 -0.90
N ALA A 99 -3.22 9.06 -0.77
CA ALA A 99 -2.39 8.39 -1.78
C ALA A 99 -3.11 8.31 -3.15
N VAL A 100 -4.40 7.99 -3.16
CA VAL A 100 -5.23 7.97 -4.39
C VAL A 100 -5.35 9.37 -5.00
N SER A 101 -5.56 10.41 -4.17
CA SER A 101 -5.59 11.80 -4.65
C SER A 101 -4.28 12.17 -5.34
N ILE A 102 -3.14 11.81 -4.76
CA ILE A 102 -1.82 12.09 -5.36
C ILE A 102 -1.63 11.29 -6.64
N LEU A 103 -2.01 10.00 -6.67
CA LEU A 103 -1.95 9.15 -7.87
C LEU A 103 -2.69 9.77 -9.06
N ASN A 104 -3.87 10.34 -8.82
CA ASN A 104 -4.67 10.99 -9.86
C ASN A 104 -4.01 12.26 -10.40
N GLN A 105 -3.16 12.92 -9.61
CA GLN A 105 -2.45 14.15 -10.00
C GLN A 105 -1.12 13.87 -10.71
N ILE A 106 -0.46 12.72 -10.44
CA ILE A 106 0.89 12.41 -10.97
C ILE A 106 0.97 12.55 -12.50
N SER A 107 -0.07 12.16 -13.23
CA SER A 107 -0.05 12.18 -14.70
C SER A 107 0.13 13.60 -15.24
N ASP A 108 -0.53 14.58 -14.61
CA ASP A 108 -0.67 15.93 -15.15
C ASP A 108 0.23 16.97 -14.45
N ALA A 109 0.59 16.74 -13.19
CA ALA A 109 1.39 17.67 -12.39
C ALA A 109 2.90 17.60 -12.70
N ASP A 110 3.62 18.69 -12.42
CA ASP A 110 5.06 18.62 -12.22
C ASP A 110 5.36 17.84 -10.93
N ILE A 111 6.31 16.90 -10.99
CA ILE A 111 6.62 16.03 -9.84
C ILE A 111 7.11 16.86 -8.64
N THR A 112 7.92 17.88 -8.88
CA THR A 112 8.49 18.69 -7.81
C THR A 112 7.40 19.47 -7.10
N GLU A 113 6.51 20.14 -7.85
CA GLU A 113 5.36 20.86 -7.29
C GLU A 113 4.42 19.91 -6.53
N LEU A 114 4.09 18.76 -7.13
CA LEU A 114 3.24 17.74 -6.50
C LEU A 114 3.79 17.28 -5.15
N ILE A 115 5.10 17.05 -5.04
CA ILE A 115 5.71 16.62 -3.79
C ILE A 115 5.65 17.73 -2.74
N LYS A 116 5.95 18.98 -3.13
CA LYS A 116 5.92 20.14 -2.22
C LYS A 116 4.52 20.37 -1.64
N GLU A 117 3.50 20.33 -2.49
CA GLU A 117 2.10 20.47 -2.08
C GLU A 117 1.64 19.34 -1.14
N ASN A 118 2.32 18.19 -1.19
CA ASN A 118 2.00 17.00 -0.41
C ASN A 118 3.13 16.60 0.55
N LYS A 119 3.95 17.56 1.01
CA LYS A 119 5.17 17.34 1.80
C LYS A 119 4.98 16.41 3.00
N GLU A 120 3.96 16.64 3.82
CA GLU A 120 3.72 15.84 5.03
C GLU A 120 3.38 14.38 4.71
N PHE A 121 2.65 14.15 3.61
CA PHE A 121 2.37 12.79 3.14
C PHE A 121 3.65 12.10 2.64
N PHE A 122 4.47 12.79 1.85
CA PHE A 122 5.73 12.20 1.37
C PHE A 122 6.72 11.93 2.51
N LYS A 123 6.78 12.79 3.53
CA LYS A 123 7.54 12.55 4.76
C LYS A 123 7.05 11.32 5.53
N SER A 124 5.73 11.11 5.61
CA SER A 124 5.18 9.94 6.31
C SER A 124 5.57 8.62 5.64
N LEU A 125 5.97 8.64 4.36
CA LEU A 125 6.43 7.44 3.67
C LEU A 125 7.74 6.88 4.24
N ASP A 126 8.50 7.67 5.01
CA ASP A 126 9.77 7.25 5.63
C ASP A 126 9.56 6.02 6.51
N PHE A 127 8.40 5.92 7.15
CA PHE A 127 7.99 4.75 7.91
C PHE A 127 8.05 3.47 7.05
N TYR A 128 7.53 3.48 5.82
CA TYR A 128 7.53 2.30 4.96
C TYR A 128 8.94 1.96 4.47
N PHE A 129 9.75 2.95 4.10
CA PHE A 129 11.10 2.69 3.59
C PHE A 129 12.08 2.25 4.67
N SER A 130 11.95 2.77 5.90
CA SER A 130 12.79 2.43 7.05
C SER A 130 12.46 1.07 7.65
N THR A 131 11.18 0.75 7.85
CA THR A 131 10.74 -0.52 8.46
C THR A 131 10.93 -1.74 7.55
N THR A 132 11.27 -1.51 6.29
CA THR A 132 11.45 -2.57 5.28
C THR A 132 12.90 -2.82 4.90
N GLN A 133 13.81 -1.90 5.21
CA GLN A 133 15.20 -1.94 4.75
C GLN A 133 16.00 -3.15 5.28
N SER A 134 15.65 -3.65 6.47
CA SER A 134 16.29 -4.82 7.09
C SER A 134 15.59 -6.14 6.79
N LYS A 135 14.52 -6.13 5.98
CA LYS A 135 13.77 -7.35 5.66
C LYS A 135 14.55 -8.22 4.69
N LYS A 136 14.40 -9.54 4.85
CA LYS A 136 14.96 -10.55 3.94
C LYS A 136 14.50 -10.35 2.49
N VAL A 137 13.29 -9.83 2.30
CA VAL A 137 12.74 -9.45 1.01
C VAL A 137 12.36 -7.98 1.11
N ASP A 138 13.08 -7.15 0.38
CA ASP A 138 12.79 -5.73 0.28
C ASP A 138 11.61 -5.52 -0.68
N PRO A 139 10.49 -4.92 -0.22
CA PRO A 139 9.36 -4.63 -1.09
C PRO A 139 9.65 -3.53 -2.13
N PHE A 140 10.71 -2.72 -1.94
CA PHE A 140 11.06 -1.64 -2.85
C PHE A 140 12.26 -2.01 -3.73
N THR A 141 12.20 -1.66 -5.01
CA THR A 141 13.35 -1.82 -5.91
C THR A 141 14.40 -0.75 -5.62
N ILE A 142 15.62 -0.94 -6.14
CA ILE A 142 16.70 0.05 -6.00
C ILE A 142 16.24 1.40 -6.56
N GLU A 143 15.61 1.43 -7.74
CA GLU A 143 15.12 2.67 -8.35
C GLU A 143 14.01 3.35 -7.54
N GLU A 144 13.16 2.57 -6.86
CA GLU A 144 12.13 3.11 -5.98
C GLU A 144 12.72 3.68 -4.69
N ARG A 145 13.83 3.11 -4.19
CA ARG A 145 14.57 3.67 -3.05
C ARG A 145 15.33 4.93 -3.44
N ASP A 146 15.99 4.93 -4.60
CA ASP A 146 16.75 6.08 -5.09
C ASP A 146 15.84 7.29 -5.28
N ILE A 147 14.69 7.12 -5.96
CA ILE A 147 13.75 8.23 -6.13
C ILE A 147 13.19 8.71 -4.78
N TYR A 148 12.95 7.82 -3.82
CA TYR A 148 12.49 8.24 -2.49
C TYR A 148 13.58 8.97 -1.71
N ALA A 149 14.85 8.59 -1.86
CA ALA A 149 15.98 9.32 -1.29
C ALA A 149 16.08 10.74 -1.88
N GLU A 150 15.94 10.89 -3.20
CA GLU A 150 15.88 12.22 -3.85
C GLU A 150 14.72 13.07 -3.32
N ILE A 151 13.55 12.46 -3.10
CA ILE A 151 12.38 13.14 -2.52
C ILE A 151 12.70 13.61 -1.10
N LYS A 152 13.31 12.75 -0.29
CA LYS A 152 13.66 13.07 1.10
C LYS A 152 14.65 14.23 1.17
N GLU A 153 15.73 14.17 0.39
CA GLU A 153 16.70 15.27 0.29
C GLU A 153 16.01 16.58 -0.12
N MET A 154 15.11 16.53 -1.10
CA MET A 154 14.36 17.70 -1.54
C MET A 154 13.49 18.30 -0.44
N LEU A 155 12.84 17.46 0.38
CA LEU A 155 11.95 17.90 1.45
C LEU A 155 12.69 18.39 2.71
N ASP A 156 13.91 17.91 2.94
CA ASP A 156 14.79 18.31 4.05
C ASP A 156 15.51 19.65 3.79
N HIS A 157 15.64 20.05 2.51
CA HIS A 157 16.25 21.31 2.07
C HIS A 157 15.24 22.43 1.73
N GLU A 158 13.96 22.25 2.10
CA GLU A 158 12.88 23.26 2.06
C GLU A 158 12.46 23.71 3.46
#